data_AF-A0A3C0CAV9-F1
#
_entry.id   AF-A0A3C0CAV9-F1
#
_cell.length_a   1.000
_cell.length_b   1.000
_cell.length_c   1.000
_cell.angle_alpha   90.00
_cell.angle_beta   90.00
_cell.angle_gamma   90.00
#
_symmetry.space_group_name_H-M   'P 1'
#
loop_
_entity.id
_entity.type
_entity.pdbx_description
1 polymer ?
#
loop_
_entity_poly.entity_id
_entity_poly.type
_entity_poly.pdbx_seq_one_letter_code
_entity_poly.pdbx_strand_id
1 'polypeptide(L)' 'MSNKPEIRITLVEKRGTKGCSRGHRVGDSWDYDTERGNLCPLAMHTAFVYADILRCGGCIPHSPAG' A
#
# COMPACT_ATOMS: atom_id res chain seq x y z
N MET A 1 -5.62 -19.58 -13.86
CA MET A 1 -4.90 -18.96 -12.74
C MET A 1 -4.27 -17.68 -13.27
N SER A 2 -5.04 -16.60 -13.27
CA SER A 2 -4.60 -15.33 -13.89
C SER A 2 -3.45 -14.76 -13.06
N ASN A 3 -2.30 -14.56 -13.71
CA ASN A 3 -1.04 -14.11 -13.12
C ASN A 3 -1.17 -12.65 -12.64
N LYS A 4 -1.93 -12.44 -11.56
CA LYS A 4 -2.15 -11.12 -10.97
C LYS A 4 -0.92 -10.79 -10.12
N PRO A 5 -0.20 -9.70 -10.40
CA PRO A 5 0.98 -9.36 -9.61
C PRO A 5 0.61 -9.15 -8.15
N GLU A 6 1.43 -9.72 -7.25
CA GLU A 6 1.35 -9.51 -5.82
C GLU A 6 1.65 -8.03 -5.52
N ILE A 7 0.81 -7.41 -4.71
CA ILE A 7 0.98 -6.01 -4.30
C ILE A 7 1.18 -5.99 -2.79
N ARG A 8 2.33 -5.48 -2.38
CA ARG A 8 2.69 -5.32 -0.98
C ARG A 8 2.75 -3.84 -0.62
N ILE A 9 2.15 -3.49 0.52
CA ILE A 9 2.18 -2.13 1.07
C ILE A 9 3.07 -2.15 2.29
N THR A 10 4.08 -1.28 2.33
CA THR A 10 4.97 -1.13 3.48
C THR A 10 4.93 0.30 4.00
N LEU A 11 4.78 0.47 5.32
CA LEU A 11 4.85 1.78 5.95
C LEU A 11 6.32 2.19 6.11
N VAL A 12 6.80 3.07 5.25
CA VAL A 12 8.23 3.44 5.20
C VAL A 12 8.60 4.62 6.11
N GLU A 13 7.65 5.49 6.42
CA GLU A 13 7.91 6.66 7.26
C GLU A 13 6.63 7.13 7.97
N LYS A 14 6.81 7.89 9.05
CA LYS A 14 5.74 8.61 9.73
C LYS A 14 5.89 10.09 9.45
N ARG A 15 4.86 10.70 8.85
CA ARG A 15 4.77 12.16 8.69
C ARG A 15 4.00 12.76 9.87
N GLY A 16 4.57 13.80 10.48
CA GLY A 16 3.97 14.53 11.60
C GLY A 16 4.10 13.86 12.97
N THR A 17 3.53 14.49 14.00
CA THR A 17 3.71 14.09 15.41
C THR A 17 2.67 13.08 15.89
N LYS A 18 1.45 13.08 15.33
CA LYS A 18 0.34 12.21 15.74
C LYS A 18 0.54 10.77 15.27
N GLY A 19 0.21 9.80 16.12
CA GLY A 19 0.29 8.37 15.81
C GLY A 19 -0.95 7.85 15.08
N CYS A 20 -0.83 6.66 14.48
CA CYS A 20 -1.96 5.93 13.92
C CYS A 20 -2.84 5.37 15.04
N SER A 21 -4.17 5.56 14.96
CA SER A 21 -5.12 5.02 15.94
C SER A 21 -5.20 3.50 15.95
N ARG A 22 -4.77 2.84 14.87
CA ARG A 22 -4.70 1.38 14.74
C ARG A 22 -3.35 0.79 15.16
N GLY A 23 -2.42 1.63 15.63
CA GLY A 23 -1.14 1.19 16.17
C GLY A 23 -0.06 0.82 15.14
N HIS A 24 -0.26 1.13 13.86
CA HIS A 24 0.72 0.86 12.80
C HIS A 24 2.05 1.60 13.01
N ARG A 25 3.16 0.92 12.69
CA ARG A 25 4.53 1.38 12.88
C ARG A 25 5.32 1.30 11.58
N VAL A 26 6.34 2.16 11.47
CA VAL A 26 7.27 2.11 10.34
C VAL A 26 7.94 0.74 10.30
N GLY A 27 7.99 0.14 9.10
CA GLY A 27 8.43 -1.23 8.86
C GLY A 27 7.29 -2.24 8.73
N ASP A 28 6.08 -1.91 9.19
CA ASP A 28 4.93 -2.80 9.00
C ASP A 28 4.62 -2.97 7.51
N SER A 29 4.24 -4.18 7.13
CA SER A 29 3.95 -4.55 5.75
C SER A 29 2.70 -5.41 5.67
N TRP A 30 1.92 -5.20 4.61
CA TRP A 30 0.65 -5.90 4.38
C TRP A 30 0.53 -6.37 2.94
N ASP A 31 -0.03 -7.56 2.76
CA ASP A 31 -0.51 -8.03 1.47
C ASP A 31 -1.84 -7.35 1.10
N TYR A 32 -1.88 -6.70 -0.06
CA TYR A 32 -3.02 -5.89 -0.49
C TYR A 32 -4.29 -6.73 -0.76
N ASP A 33 -4.19 -8.01 -1.05
CA ASP A 33 -5.36 -8.84 -1.37
C ASP A 33 -5.93 -9.54 -0.15
N THR A 34 -5.09 -10.00 0.77
CA THR A 34 -5.45 -10.87 1.89
C THR A 34 -5.52 -10.13 3.24
N GLU A 35 -4.77 -9.03 3.40
CA GLU A 35 -4.63 -8.32 4.68
C GLU A 35 -5.31 -6.95 4.70
N ARG A 36 -6.30 -6.72 3.82
CA ARG A 36 -7.05 -5.46 3.68
C ARG A 36 -7.60 -4.92 5.01
N GLY A 37 -8.00 -5.84 5.90
CA GLY A 37 -8.56 -5.52 7.20
C GLY A 37 -7.54 -5.10 8.25
N ASN A 38 -6.24 -5.33 8.03
CA ASN A 38 -5.16 -5.03 8.98
C ASN A 38 -4.68 -3.59 8.82
N LEU A 39 -4.67 -3.06 7.60
CA LEU A 39 -4.29 -1.68 7.28
C LEU A 39 -5.39 -0.65 7.64
N CYS A 40 -5.04 0.63 7.71
CA CYS A 40 -6.01 1.71 7.87
C CYS A 40 -6.99 1.75 6.69
N PRO A 41 -8.32 1.89 6.92
CA PRO A 41 -9.30 1.94 5.84
C PRO A 41 -9.02 3.04 4.81
N LEU A 42 -8.59 4.22 5.28
CA LEU A 42 -8.24 5.34 4.38
C LEU A 42 -7.02 5.01 3.52
N ALA A 43 -5.96 4.45 4.12
CA ALA A 43 -4.76 4.04 3.39
C ALA A 43 -5.08 2.95 2.36
N MET A 44 -5.95 2.01 2.73
CA MET A 44 -6.42 0.94 1.85
C MET A 44 -7.23 1.47 0.66
N HIS A 45 -8.10 2.45 0.89
CA HIS A 45 -8.86 3.11 -0.19
C HIS A 45 -7.93 3.85 -1.15
N THR A 46 -6.94 4.57 -0.63
CA THR A 46 -5.92 5.24 -1.46
C THR A 46 -5.06 4.24 -2.24
N ALA A 47 -4.68 3.12 -1.63
CA ALA A 47 -3.87 2.09 -2.26
C ALA A 47 -4.56 1.41 -3.45
N PHE A 48 -5.90 1.45 -3.52
CA PHE A 48 -6.66 0.84 -4.61
C PHE A 48 -6.23 1.34 -6.00
N VAL A 49 -6.11 2.66 -6.17
CA VAL A 49 -5.74 3.27 -7.45
C VAL A 49 -4.31 2.87 -7.85
N TYR A 50 -3.38 2.88 -6.89
CA TYR A 50 -1.99 2.51 -7.14
C TYR A 50 -1.83 1.03 -7.49
N ALA A 51 -2.52 0.15 -6.75
CA ALA A 51 -2.50 -1.28 -7.04
C ALA A 51 -3.05 -1.59 -8.43
N ASP A 52 -4.06 -0.85 -8.89
CA ASP A 52 -4.65 -1.02 -10.22
C ASP A 52 -3.70 -0.56 -11.34
N ILE A 53 -3.05 0.60 -11.16
CA ILE A 53 -2.01 1.09 -12.09
C ILE A 53 -0.92 0.02 -12.27
N LEU A 54 -0.39 -0.52 -11.16
CA LEU A 54 0.66 -1.53 -11.20
C LEU A 54 0.18 -2.84 -11.87
N ARG A 55 -1.07 -3.24 -11.63
CA ARG A 55 -1.67 -4.44 -12.24
C ARG A 55 -1.90 -4.30 -13.74
N CYS A 56 -2.17 -3.08 -14.22
CA CYS A 56 -2.26 -2.78 -15.64
C CYS A 56 -0.89 -2.68 -16.32
N GLY A 57 0.22 -2.87 -15.59
CA GLY A 57 1.58 -2.68 -16.09
C GLY A 57 1.98 -1.21 -16.24
N GLY A 58 1.21 -0.30 -15.64
CA GLY A 58 1.52 1.13 -15.61
C GLY A 58 2.57 1.48 -14.55
N CYS A 59 3.05 2.71 -14.62
CA CYS A 59 3.99 3.28 -13.65
C CYS A 59 3.30 4.33 -12.78
N ILE A 60 3.61 4.34 -11.48
CA ILE A 60 3.10 5.37 -10.58
C ILE A 60 3.78 6.72 -10.94
N PRO A 61 3.00 7.80 -11.14
CA PRO A 61 3.57 9.11 -11.46
C PRO A 61 4.57 9.58 -10.40
N HIS A 62 5.71 10.14 -10.82
CA HIS A 62 6.80 10.59 -9.95
C HIS A 62 7.49 9.48 -9.13
N SER A 63 7.24 8.20 -9.44
CA SER A 63 8.09 7.12 -8.97
C SER A 63 9.48 7.27 -9.60
N PRO A 64 10.58 7.12 -8.84
CA PRO A 64 11.87 6.86 -9.47
C PRO A 64 11.75 5.63 -10.37
N ALA A 65 12.46 5.64 -11.50
CA ALA A 65 12.66 4.42 -12.27
C ALA A 65 13.35 3.40 -11.34
N GLY A 66 12.81 2.18 -11.30
CA GLY A 66 13.21 1.13 -10.36
C GLY A 66 14.70 0.80 -10.41
#